data_AF-A0A522RV54-F1
#
_entry.id   AF-A0A522RV54-F1
#
_cell.length_a   1.000
_cell.length_b   1.000
_cell.length_c   1.000
_cell.angle_alpha   90.00
_cell.angle_beta   90.00
_cell.angle_gamma   90.00
#
_symmetry.space_group_name_H-M   'P 1'
#
loop_
_entity.id
_entity.type
_entity.pdbx_description
1 polymer ?
#
loop_
_entity_poly.entity_id
_entity_poly.type
_entity_poly.pdbx_seq_one_letter_code
_entity_poly.pdbx_strand_id
1 'polypeptide(L)'
;MNLRIRWLAPLLATLLLVACSGGVSGTYEGGFGSIKFESGKAYATLMGITRQLDYSTDRDKVVLKSPEGNLVLTRNKDGSLDTPWGTMKKAN
;
A
#
# COMPACT_ATOMS: atom_id res chain seq x y z
N MET A 1 25.32 49.50 6.15
CA MET A 1 24.08 49.14 5.42
C MET A 1 24.46 48.05 4.42
N ASN A 2 24.45 46.77 4.81
CA ASN A 2 23.32 45.82 4.87
C ASN A 2 22.60 45.60 3.52
N LEU A 3 22.31 44.31 3.24
CA LEU A 3 21.78 43.68 2.01
C LEU A 3 22.88 43.49 0.95
N ARG A 4 23.25 42.28 0.55
CA ARG A 4 22.40 41.36 -0.23
C ARG A 4 22.81 39.88 -0.06
N ILE A 5 22.77 39.35 1.16
CA ILE A 5 22.85 37.91 1.49
C ILE A 5 21.47 37.20 1.24
N ARG A 6 20.71 37.64 0.23
CA ARG A 6 19.27 37.36 0.10
C ARG A 6 18.88 36.41 -1.04
N TRP A 7 19.81 35.60 -1.56
CA TRP A 7 19.57 34.84 -2.81
C TRP A 7 20.02 33.37 -2.77
N LEU A 8 20.09 32.74 -1.60
CA LEU A 8 20.42 31.31 -1.44
C LEU A 8 19.40 30.54 -0.58
N ALA A 9 18.13 30.97 -0.56
CA ALA A 9 17.13 30.42 0.35
C ALA A 9 15.96 29.60 -0.25
N PRO A 10 15.57 29.66 -1.55
CA PRO A 10 14.35 28.94 -1.94
C PRO A 10 14.59 27.50 -2.42
N LEU A 11 15.85 27.06 -2.61
CA LEU A 11 16.15 25.76 -3.23
C LEU A 11 16.00 24.53 -2.30
N LEU A 12 15.78 24.73 -1.00
CA LEU A 12 15.68 23.62 -0.02
C LEU A 12 14.24 23.22 0.35
N ALA A 13 13.22 23.93 -0.13
CA ALA A 13 11.83 23.73 0.30
C ALA A 13 11.03 22.72 -0.54
N THR A 14 11.56 22.18 -1.64
CA THR A 14 10.84 21.28 -2.55
C THR A 14 11.11 19.78 -2.32
N LEU A 15 11.98 19.40 -1.39
CA LEU A 15 12.35 17.98 -1.17
C LEU A 15 11.52 17.24 -0.09
N LEU A 16 10.54 17.89 0.54
CA LEU A 16 9.75 17.30 1.63
C LEU A 16 8.45 16.61 1.18
N LEU A 17 8.15 16.58 -0.12
CA LEU A 17 7.06 15.77 -0.70
C LEU A 17 7.58 14.44 -1.23
N VAL A 18 8.50 13.78 -0.51
CA VAL A 18 8.50 12.32 -0.53
C VAL A 18 7.12 11.96 -0.02
N ALA A 19 6.21 11.74 -0.96
CA ALA A 19 4.95 11.09 -0.74
C ALA A 19 5.30 9.94 0.20
N CYS A 20 4.86 10.05 1.45
CA CYS A 20 4.79 8.92 2.33
C CYS A 20 3.74 8.05 1.67
N SER A 21 4.16 7.35 0.61
CA SER A 21 3.43 6.33 -0.09
C SER A 21 3.35 5.23 0.94
N GLY A 22 2.41 5.37 1.87
CA GLY A 22 1.95 4.34 2.78
C GLY A 22 1.27 3.25 1.98
N GLY A 23 1.94 2.76 0.93
CA GLY A 23 1.56 1.63 0.13
C GLY A 23 1.69 0.38 0.99
N VAL A 24 0.88 -0.61 0.63
CA VAL A 24 0.99 -1.95 1.20
C VAL A 24 2.11 -2.70 0.45
N SER A 25 2.91 -3.46 1.19
CA SER A 25 4.01 -4.26 0.65
C SER A 25 4.22 -5.52 1.46
N GLY A 26 4.78 -6.55 0.83
CA GLY A 26 5.07 -7.84 1.45
C GLY A 26 3.94 -8.84 1.29
N THR A 27 4.13 -10.02 1.89
CA THR A 27 3.17 -11.12 1.84
C THR A 27 2.27 -11.08 3.06
N TYR A 28 0.98 -11.25 2.84
CA TYR A 28 -0.04 -11.39 3.86
C TYR A 28 -0.59 -12.80 3.80
N GLU A 29 -0.77 -13.44 4.94
CA GLU A 29 -1.28 -14.81 5.05
C GLU A 29 -2.50 -14.85 5.97
N GLY A 30 -3.48 -15.66 5.60
CA GLY A 30 -4.67 -15.91 6.39
C GLY A 30 -5.20 -17.32 6.14
N GLY A 31 -6.27 -17.69 6.83
CA GLY A 31 -6.82 -19.06 6.75
C GLY A 31 -7.25 -19.50 5.36
N PHE A 32 -7.52 -18.56 4.45
CA PHE A 32 -8.06 -18.84 3.11
C PHE A 32 -7.01 -18.72 1.98
N GLY A 33 -5.79 -18.28 2.31
CA GLY A 33 -4.73 -18.07 1.32
C GLY A 33 -3.79 -16.92 1.67
N SER A 34 -3.12 -16.39 0.65
CA SER A 34 -2.13 -15.31 0.78
C SER A 34 -2.31 -14.21 -0.26
N ILE A 35 -1.86 -13.00 0.07
CA ILE A 35 -1.81 -11.86 -0.85
C ILE A 35 -0.42 -11.24 -0.76
N LYS A 36 0.33 -11.26 -1.86
CA LYS A 36 1.64 -10.60 -1.96
C LYS A 36 1.50 -9.26 -2.69
N PHE A 37 1.97 -8.19 -2.08
CA PHE A 37 2.05 -6.86 -2.69
C PHE A 37 3.49 -6.56 -3.07
N GLU A 38 3.75 -6.42 -4.38
CA GLU A 38 5.08 -6.21 -4.94
C GLU A 38 4.97 -5.43 -6.25
N SER A 39 5.87 -4.45 -6.45
CA SER A 39 6.00 -3.69 -7.70
C SER A 39 4.69 -3.11 -8.24
N GLY A 40 3.80 -2.64 -7.36
CA GLY A 40 2.51 -2.05 -7.75
C GLY A 40 1.45 -3.06 -8.21
N LYS A 41 1.69 -4.36 -8.03
CA LYS A 41 0.72 -5.44 -8.27
C LYS A 41 0.41 -6.20 -6.99
N ALA A 42 -0.77 -6.80 -6.95
CA ALA A 42 -1.17 -7.72 -5.90
C ALA A 42 -1.29 -9.14 -6.49
N TYR A 43 -0.66 -10.11 -5.86
CA TYR A 43 -0.73 -11.53 -6.22
C TYR A 43 -1.55 -12.25 -5.16
N ALA A 44 -2.83 -12.45 -5.44
CA ALA A 44 -3.74 -13.13 -4.52
C ALA A 44 -3.77 -14.62 -4.83
N THR A 45 -3.32 -15.44 -3.89
CA THR A 45 -3.38 -16.90 -3.94
C THR A 45 -4.48 -17.38 -3.01
N LEU A 46 -5.61 -17.78 -3.57
CA LEU A 46 -6.76 -18.29 -2.82
C LEU A 46 -7.04 -19.72 -3.28
N MET A 47 -7.18 -20.66 -2.33
CA MET A 47 -7.48 -22.07 -2.64
C MET A 47 -6.54 -22.71 -3.68
N GLY A 48 -5.25 -22.33 -3.68
CA GLY A 48 -4.24 -22.83 -4.63
C GLY A 48 -4.23 -22.14 -6.00
N ILE A 49 -5.10 -21.16 -6.25
CA ILE A 49 -5.14 -20.39 -7.50
C ILE A 49 -4.55 -19.01 -7.25
N THR A 50 -3.48 -18.66 -7.99
CA THR A 50 -2.86 -17.34 -7.94
C THR A 50 -3.38 -16.46 -9.07
N ARG A 51 -3.82 -15.24 -8.72
CA ARG A 51 -4.23 -14.20 -9.67
C ARG A 51 -3.44 -12.93 -9.45
N GLN A 52 -2.98 -12.33 -10.53
CA GLN A 52 -2.38 -11.00 -10.52
C GLN A 52 -3.49 -9.96 -10.68
N LEU A 53 -3.53 -8.99 -9.76
CA LEU A 53 -4.52 -7.93 -9.69
C LEU A 53 -3.83 -6.57 -9.61
N ASP A 54 -4.47 -5.56 -10.16
CA ASP A 54 -4.12 -4.18 -9.86
C ASP A 54 -4.65 -3.81 -8.46
N TYR A 55 -3.98 -2.89 -7.79
CA TYR A 55 -4.48 -2.36 -6.54
C TYR A 55 -4.24 -0.85 -6.41
N SER A 56 -5.03 -0.23 -5.55
CA SER A 56 -4.84 1.15 -5.10
C SER A 56 -5.01 1.23 -3.59
N THR A 57 -4.31 2.18 -2.96
CA THR A 57 -4.43 2.43 -1.52
C THR A 57 -4.99 3.80 -1.26
N ASP A 58 -5.97 3.89 -0.36
CA ASP A 58 -6.50 5.15 0.18
C ASP A 58 -6.55 5.03 1.71
N ARG A 59 -5.63 5.71 2.40
CA ARG A 59 -5.48 5.69 3.87
C ARG A 59 -5.36 4.27 4.43
N ASP A 60 -6.41 3.77 5.09
CA ASP A 60 -6.53 2.44 5.67
C ASP A 60 -7.16 1.43 4.69
N LYS A 61 -7.54 1.82 3.48
CA LYS A 61 -8.15 0.93 2.50
C LYS A 61 -7.16 0.50 1.44
N VAL A 62 -7.19 -0.79 1.10
CA VAL A 62 -6.52 -1.37 -0.07
C VAL A 62 -7.60 -1.91 -0.98
N VAL A 63 -7.73 -1.37 -2.19
CA VAL A 63 -8.73 -1.79 -3.16
C VAL A 63 -8.04 -2.62 -4.23
N LEU A 64 -8.33 -3.93 -4.26
CA LEU A 64 -7.93 -4.83 -5.33
C LEU A 64 -8.94 -4.73 -6.47
N LYS A 65 -8.45 -4.56 -7.70
CA LYS A 65 -9.28 -4.50 -8.91
C LYS A 65 -9.32 -5.88 -9.54
N SER A 66 -10.50 -6.49 -9.59
CA SER A 66 -10.71 -7.75 -10.29
C SER A 66 -11.79 -7.59 -11.37
N PRO A 67 -11.79 -8.44 -12.42
CA PRO A 67 -12.85 -8.44 -13.43
C PRO A 67 -14.24 -8.70 -12.86
N GLU A 68 -14.32 -9.40 -11.72
CA GLU A 68 -15.57 -9.79 -11.05
C GLU A 68 -16.10 -8.69 -10.11
N GLY A 69 -15.28 -7.65 -9.85
CA GLY A 69 -15.60 -6.56 -8.93
C GLY A 69 -14.39 -6.12 -8.10
N ASN A 70 -14.48 -4.92 -7.53
CA ASN A 70 -13.42 -4.42 -6.65
C ASN A 70 -13.55 -5.03 -5.25
N LEU A 71 -12.45 -5.53 -4.72
CA LEU A 71 -12.37 -6.05 -3.35
C LEU A 71 -11.66 -5.04 -2.45
N VAL A 72 -12.37 -4.55 -1.43
CA VAL A 72 -11.83 -3.58 -0.48
C VAL A 72 -11.35 -4.30 0.78
N LEU A 73 -10.08 -4.13 1.11
CA LEU A 73 -9.45 -4.62 2.32
C LEU A 73 -9.19 -3.44 3.27
N THR A 74 -9.24 -3.68 4.58
CA THR A 74 -8.90 -2.67 5.58
C THR A 74 -7.58 -3.00 6.24
N ARG A 75 -6.62 -2.07 6.16
CA ARG A 75 -5.34 -2.12 6.86
C ARG A 75 -5.50 -1.59 8.28
N ASN A 76 -5.30 -2.49 9.23
CA ASN A 76 -5.33 -2.20 10.65
C ASN A 76 -4.04 -1.49 11.10
N LYS A 77 -4.08 -0.90 12.30
CA LYS A 77 -2.94 -0.17 12.88
C LYS A 77 -1.74 -1.08 13.18
N ASP A 78 -1.98 -2.36 13.42
CA ASP A 78 -0.95 -3.38 13.61
C ASP A 78 -0.33 -3.86 12.28
N GLY A 79 -0.81 -3.34 11.15
CA GLY A 79 -0.36 -3.68 9.82
C GLY A 79 -1.07 -4.88 9.19
N SER A 80 -1.97 -5.58 9.90
CA SER A 80 -2.80 -6.66 9.35
C SER A 80 -3.84 -6.13 8.35
N LEU A 81 -4.39 -7.03 7.52
CA LEU A 81 -5.44 -6.72 6.55
C LEU A 81 -6.72 -7.48 6.89
N ASP A 82 -7.80 -6.77 7.13
CA ASP A 82 -9.14 -7.36 7.18
C ASP A 82 -9.68 -7.55 5.77
N THR A 83 -10.14 -8.78 5.54
CA THR A 83 -10.77 -9.22 4.30
C THR A 83 -12.18 -9.72 4.62
N PRO A 84 -13.07 -9.88 3.62
CA PRO A 84 -14.41 -10.43 3.84
C PRO A 84 -14.44 -11.83 4.47
N TRP A 85 -13.33 -12.55 4.45
CA TRP A 85 -13.19 -13.93 4.92
C TRP A 85 -12.28 -14.06 6.15
N GLY A 86 -11.85 -12.94 6.73
CA GLY A 86 -11.06 -12.90 7.97
C GLY A 86 -9.85 -11.98 7.89
N THR A 87 -9.08 -11.96 8.97
CA THR A 87 -7.89 -11.12 9.10
C THR A 87 -6.66 -11.86 8.58
N MET A 88 -5.88 -11.20 7.72
CA MET A 88 -4.59 -11.66 7.23
C MET A 88 -3.46 -10.92 7.92
N LYS A 89 -2.43 -11.65 8.35
CA LYS A 89 -1.24 -11.09 9.00
C LYS A 89 -0.11 -11.00 8.00
N LYS A 90 0.73 -9.98 8.15
CA LYS A 90 1.95 -9.88 7.35
C LYS A 90 2.90 -11.02 7.74
N ALA A 91 3.36 -11.78 6.76
CA ALA A 91 4.42 -12.76 6.95
C ALA A 91 5.73 -12.00 7.27
N ASN A 92 6.42 -12.44 8.32
CA ASN A 92 7.69 -11.87 8.78
C ASN A 92 8.82 -12.16 7.80
#